data_AF-A0A3A1XH80-F1
#
_entry.id   AF-A0A3A1XH80-F1
#
_cell.length_a   1.000
_cell.length_b   1.000
_cell.length_c   1.000
_cell.angle_alpha   90.00
_cell.angle_beta   90.00
_cell.angle_gamma   90.00
#
_symmetry.space_group_name_H-M   'P 1'
#
loop_
_entity.id
_entity.type
_entity.pdbx_description
1 polymer ?
#
loop_
_entity_poly.entity_id
_entity_poly.type
_entity_poly.pdbx_seq_one_letter_code
_entity_poly.pdbx_strand_id
1 'polypeptide(L)'
;AYVDFVMEKYEQAKLNCQDPILLIEQKVDFSAYVPDGFGTADCIIVGEKTLQVIDFKYGQGVLVDAYENPQMKCYALGALTLFDSLYEIQNVEMSIFQPRRDNVSTFTLPVTELI
;
A
#
# COMPACT_ATOMS: atom_id res chain seq x y z
N ALA A 1 -6.12 -7.94 15.06
CA ALA A 1 -6.88 -7.11 14.12
C ALA A 1 -6.01 -6.60 12.96
N TYR A 2 -5.07 -5.66 13.18
CA TYR A 2 -4.20 -5.17 12.09
C TYR A 2 -3.29 -6.26 11.50
N VAL A 3 -2.57 -6.99 12.37
CA VAL A 3 -1.72 -8.11 11.94
C VAL A 3 -2.53 -9.16 11.18
N ASP A 4 -3.72 -9.51 11.68
CA ASP A 4 -4.59 -10.48 11.00
C ASP A 4 -4.99 -9.99 9.60
N PHE A 5 -5.33 -8.70 9.46
CA PHE A 5 -5.64 -8.09 8.17
C PHE A 5 -4.44 -8.14 7.21
N VAL A 6 -3.24 -7.79 7.69
CA VAL A 6 -2.01 -7.87 6.89
C VAL A 6 -1.71 -9.31 6.47
N MET A 7 -1.86 -10.27 7.39
CA MET A 7 -1.62 -11.68 7.09
C MET A 7 -2.66 -12.24 6.12
N GLU A 8 -3.93 -11.84 6.22
CA GLU A 8 -4.96 -12.20 5.24
C GLU A 8 -4.56 -11.71 3.84
N LYS A 9 -4.18 -10.43 3.72
CA LYS A 9 -3.70 -9.83 2.47
C LYS A 9 -2.45 -10.53 1.90
N TYR A 10 -1.52 -10.91 2.78
CA TYR A 10 -0.31 -11.61 2.39
C TYR A 10 -0.60 -13.04 1.91
N GLU A 11 -1.47 -13.78 2.61
CA GLU A 11 -1.89 -15.11 2.17
C GLU A 11 -2.67 -15.06 0.84
N GLN A 12 -3.47 -14.01 0.61
CA GLN A 12 -4.10 -13.79 -0.72
C GLN A 12 -3.05 -13.56 -1.81
N ALA A 13 -1.98 -12.82 -1.54
CA ALA A 13 -0.90 -12.63 -2.51
C ALA A 13 -0.21 -13.97 -2.86
N LYS A 14 0.01 -14.84 -1.87
CA LYS A 14 0.61 -16.18 -2.05
C LYS A 14 -0.21 -17.11 -2.93
N LEU A 15 -1.51 -16.87 -3.12
CA LEU A 15 -2.33 -17.67 -4.04
C LEU A 15 -1.94 -17.47 -5.51
N ASN A 16 -1.37 -16.31 -5.86
CA ASN A 16 -1.11 -15.91 -7.23
C ASN A 16 0.37 -15.52 -7.49
N CYS A 17 1.23 -15.64 -6.48
CA CYS A 17 2.64 -15.29 -6.55
C CYS A 17 3.42 -16.31 -5.71
N GLN A 18 4.47 -16.92 -6.28
CA GLN A 18 5.24 -17.96 -5.61
C GLN A 18 6.15 -17.41 -4.51
N ASP A 19 6.57 -16.16 -4.66
CA ASP A 19 7.56 -15.46 -3.84
C ASP A 19 7.12 -14.02 -3.51
N PRO A 20 5.95 -13.82 -2.87
CA PRO A 20 5.54 -12.48 -2.49
C PRO A 20 6.44 -11.95 -1.37
N ILE A 21 6.69 -10.64 -1.40
CA ILE A 21 7.51 -9.96 -0.39
C ILE A 21 6.58 -9.20 0.56
N LEU A 22 6.80 -9.36 1.87
CA LEU A 22 6.15 -8.56 2.92
C LEU A 22 7.21 -7.67 3.59
N LEU A 23 6.99 -6.35 3.55
CA LEU A 23 7.87 -5.35 4.16
C LEU A 23 7.08 -4.58 5.20
N ILE A 24 7.72 -4.28 6.33
CA ILE A 24 7.15 -3.56 7.45
C ILE A 24 7.98 -2.30 7.69
N GLU A 25 7.31 -1.17 7.94
CA GLU A 25 7.96 0.14 8.14
C GLU A 25 8.93 0.50 7.00
N GLN A 26 8.49 0.27 5.76
CA GLN A 26 9.32 0.48 4.58
C GLN A 26 9.37 1.97 4.22
N LYS A 27 10.59 2.51 4.17
CA LYS A 27 10.80 3.86 3.62
C LYS A 27 10.54 3.85 2.12
N VAL A 28 9.73 4.79 1.66
CA VAL A 28 9.39 5.00 0.25
C VAL A 28 9.82 6.39 -0.17
N ASP A 29 10.40 6.48 -1.37
CA ASP A 29 10.85 7.73 -1.98
C ASP A 29 9.99 8.02 -3.21
N PHE A 30 9.25 9.13 -3.18
CA PHE A 30 8.41 9.59 -4.28
C PHE A 30 8.84 10.99 -4.74
N SER A 31 10.13 11.30 -4.58
CA SER A 31 10.70 12.63 -4.87
C SER A 31 10.60 13.02 -6.34
N ALA A 32 10.43 12.04 -7.23
CA ALA A 32 10.17 12.24 -8.66
C ALA A 32 8.84 12.96 -8.94
N TYR A 33 7.87 12.87 -8.01
CA TYR A 33 6.53 13.44 -8.15
C TYR A 33 6.31 14.63 -7.23
N VAL A 34 6.86 14.58 -6.02
CA VAL A 34 6.79 15.65 -5.02
C VAL A 34 8.21 15.98 -4.58
N PRO A 35 8.76 17.18 -4.85
CA PRO A 35 10.13 17.52 -4.45
C PRO A 35 10.40 17.22 -2.97
N ASP A 36 11.51 16.53 -2.70
CA ASP A 36 11.91 16.04 -1.37
C ASP A 36 10.89 15.11 -0.69
N GLY A 37 9.96 14.55 -1.46
CA GLY A 37 8.87 13.70 -0.98
C GLY A 37 9.33 12.30 -0.61
N PHE A 38 9.18 11.94 0.65
CA PHE A 38 9.37 10.57 1.15
C PHE A 38 8.37 10.26 2.25
N GLY A 39 8.24 8.98 2.59
CA GLY A 39 7.41 8.52 3.69
C GLY A 39 7.86 7.17 4.23
N THR A 40 7.15 6.70 5.25
CA THR A 40 7.28 5.35 5.78
C THR A 40 5.91 4.69 5.65
N ALA A 41 5.83 3.65 4.83
CA ALA A 41 4.64 2.82 4.73
C ALA A 41 4.68 1.76 5.83
N ASP A 42 3.61 1.64 6.60
CA ASP A 42 3.56 0.68 7.71
C ASP A 42 3.70 -0.76 7.23
N CYS A 43 3.09 -1.08 6.08
CA CYS A 43 3.23 -2.37 5.42
C CYS A 43 3.14 -2.26 3.90
N ILE A 44 3.99 -3.00 3.19
CA ILE A 44 3.94 -3.21 1.74
C ILE A 44 3.95 -4.71 1.46
N ILE A 45 3.05 -5.16 0.59
CA ILE A 45 3.05 -6.52 0.05
C ILE A 45 3.26 -6.44 -1.45
N VAL A 46 4.31 -7.06 -1.96
CA VAL A 46 4.61 -7.12 -3.39
C VAL A 46 4.26 -8.50 -3.89
N GLY A 47 3.36 -8.58 -4.86
CA GLY A 47 3.05 -9.82 -5.59
C GLY A 47 3.12 -9.60 -7.10
N GLU A 48 2.96 -10.67 -7.87
CA GLU A 48 3.26 -10.71 -9.30
C GLU A 48 2.48 -9.70 -10.16
N LYS A 49 1.26 -9.33 -9.76
CA LYS A 49 0.41 -8.36 -10.51
C LYS A 49 -0.06 -7.16 -9.68
N THR A 50 0.00 -7.28 -8.36
CA THR A 50 -0.58 -6.29 -7.46
C THR A 50 0.43 -5.93 -6.38
N LEU A 51 0.72 -4.64 -6.28
CA LEU A 51 1.41 -4.05 -5.15
C LEU A 51 0.37 -3.58 -4.14
N GLN A 52 0.51 -3.98 -2.88
CA GLN A 52 -0.39 -3.56 -1.82
C GLN A 52 0.35 -2.64 -0.85
N VAL A 53 -0.24 -1.51 -0.51
CA VAL A 53 0.25 -0.59 0.52
C VAL A 53 -0.81 -0.48 1.60
N ILE A 54 -0.45 -0.81 2.84
CA ILE A 54 -1.36 -0.80 3.98
C ILE A 54 -0.83 0.20 5.00
N ASP A 55 -1.64 1.22 5.29
CA ASP A 55 -1.35 2.28 6.27
C ASP A 55 -2.31 2.17 7.47
N PHE A 56 -1.75 2.28 8.67
CA PHE A 56 -2.42 2.20 9.94
C PHE A 56 -2.71 3.60 10.48
N LYS A 57 -3.99 3.89 10.75
CA LYS A 57 -4.41 5.14 11.38
C LYS A 57 -5.03 4.88 12.74
N TYR A 58 -4.47 5.45 13.80
CA TYR A 58 -5.02 5.30 15.16
C TYR A 58 -5.94 6.43 15.62
N GLY A 59 -6.05 7.52 14.85
CA GLY A 59 -6.90 8.66 15.21
C GLY A 59 -8.38 8.26 15.31
N GLN A 60 -9.10 8.81 16.29
CA GLN A 60 -10.57 8.61 16.43
C GLN A 60 -11.38 9.76 15.83
N GLY A 61 -10.83 10.98 15.80
CA GLY A 61 -11.57 12.21 15.46
C GLY A 61 -11.91 12.36 13.98
N VAL A 62 -11.07 11.84 13.08
CA VAL A 62 -11.22 11.97 11.63
C VAL A 62 -11.28 10.57 11.03
N LEU A 63 -12.32 10.28 10.25
CA LEU A 63 -12.37 9.09 9.40
C LEU A 63 -11.41 9.32 8.22
N VAL A 64 -10.52 8.36 7.98
CA VAL A 64 -9.57 8.43 6.87
C VAL A 64 -9.96 7.38 5.84
N ASP A 65 -10.11 7.82 4.59
CA ASP A 65 -10.56 6.98 3.47
C ASP A 65 -9.44 6.78 2.44
N ALA A 66 -9.42 5.62 1.79
CA ALA A 66 -8.38 5.24 0.83
C ALA A 66 -8.68 5.69 -0.61
N TYR A 67 -9.94 6.02 -0.95
CA TYR A 67 -10.34 6.44 -2.28
C TYR A 67 -9.62 7.72 -2.69
N GLU A 68 -8.82 7.63 -3.76
CA GLU A 68 -8.01 8.75 -4.28
C GLU A 68 -7.20 9.49 -3.20
N ASN A 69 -6.77 8.78 -2.15
CA ASN A 69 -6.05 9.38 -1.03
C ASN A 69 -4.63 9.80 -1.46
N PRO A 70 -4.27 11.11 -1.40
CA PRO A 70 -2.97 11.57 -1.89
C PRO A 70 -1.77 10.95 -1.19
N GLN A 71 -1.86 10.70 0.14
CA GLN A 71 -0.78 10.07 0.89
C GLN A 71 -0.58 8.62 0.41
N MET A 72 -1.67 7.88 0.26
CA MET A 72 -1.60 6.50 -0.21
C MET A 72 -1.02 6.42 -1.62
N LYS A 73 -1.45 7.31 -2.53
CA LYS A 73 -0.89 7.38 -3.91
C LYS A 73 0.61 7.69 -3.87
N CYS A 74 1.06 8.61 -3.02
CA CYS A 74 2.50 8.89 -2.85
C CYS A 74 3.27 7.65 -2.36
N TYR A 75 2.73 6.93 -1.38
CA TYR A 75 3.37 5.71 -0.88
C TYR A 75 3.44 4.62 -1.94
N ALA A 76 2.37 4.45 -2.72
CA ALA A 76 2.33 3.53 -3.85
C ALA A 76 3.36 3.88 -4.93
N LEU A 77 3.49 5.17 -5.29
CA LEU A 77 4.49 5.62 -6.26
C LEU A 77 5.91 5.29 -5.80
N GLY A 78 6.24 5.60 -4.54
CA GLY A 78 7.57 5.30 -4.02
C GLY A 78 7.83 3.81 -3.82
N ALA A 79 6.79 3.02 -3.54
CA ALA A 79 6.88 1.57 -3.47
C ALA A 79 7.08 0.94 -4.85
N LEU A 80 6.41 1.44 -5.91
CA LEU A 80 6.61 0.98 -7.28
C LEU A 80 8.07 1.14 -7.72
N THR A 81 8.70 2.29 -7.42
CA THR A 81 10.11 2.55 -7.77
C THR A 81 11.09 1.52 -7.16
N LEU A 82 10.71 0.83 -6.09
CA LEU A 82 11.55 -0.20 -5.46
C LEU A 82 11.42 -1.58 -6.13
N PHE A 83 10.31 -1.85 -6.83
CA PHE A 83 9.93 -3.20 -7.26
C PHE A 83 9.51 -3.33 -8.73
N ASP A 84 9.32 -2.25 -9.47
CA ASP A 84 8.90 -2.27 -10.88
C ASP A 84 9.86 -3.04 -11.80
N SER A 85 11.16 -3.08 -11.45
CA SER A 85 12.16 -3.86 -12.18
C SER A 85 12.17 -5.35 -11.84
N LEU A 86 11.50 -5.74 -10.74
CA LEU A 86 11.47 -7.11 -10.21
C LEU A 86 10.14 -7.81 -10.49
N TYR A 87 9.04 -7.07 -10.50
CA TYR A 87 7.68 -7.59 -10.67
C TYR A 87 6.92 -6.83 -11.75
N GLU A 88 6.10 -7.53 -12.53
CA GLU A 88 5.21 -6.93 -13.52
C GLU A 88 3.92 -6.39 -12.85
N ILE A 89 4.07 -5.33 -12.06
CA ILE A 89 2.96 -4.76 -11.28
C ILE A 89 1.99 -4.03 -12.22
N GLN A 90 0.74 -4.48 -12.23
CA GLN A 90 -0.33 -3.92 -13.06
C GLN A 90 -1.31 -3.07 -12.26
N ASN A 91 -1.52 -3.40 -10.98
CA ASN A 91 -2.44 -2.72 -10.08
C ASN A 91 -1.75 -2.35 -8.77
N VAL A 92 -2.24 -1.27 -8.17
CA VAL A 92 -1.94 -0.92 -6.78
C VAL A 92 -3.22 -1.03 -5.97
N GLU A 93 -3.16 -1.75 -4.86
CA GLU A 93 -4.19 -1.77 -3.84
C GLU A 93 -3.70 -1.00 -2.61
N MET A 94 -4.46 0.00 -2.18
CA MET A 94 -4.12 0.84 -1.04
C MET A 94 -5.17 0.68 0.04
N SER A 95 -4.75 0.29 1.23
CA SER A 95 -5.64 0.08 2.37
C SER A 95 -5.30 1.03 3.51
N ILE A 96 -6.32 1.68 4.06
CA ILE A 96 -6.25 2.34 5.36
C ILE A 96 -6.93 1.45 6.39
N PHE A 97 -6.20 1.10 7.44
CA PHE A 97 -6.70 0.34 8.57
C PHE A 97 -6.84 1.23 9.81
N GLN A 98 -8.06 1.52 10.22
CA GLN A 98 -8.38 2.45 11.32
C GLN A 98 -9.24 1.77 12.39
N PRO A 99 -8.64 1.05 13.37
CA PRO A 99 -9.38 0.17 14.26
C PRO A 99 -10.28 0.91 15.25
N ARG A 100 -9.92 2.12 15.68
CA ARG A 100 -10.74 2.90 16.63
C ARG A 100 -12.03 3.45 16.04
N ARG A 101 -12.27 3.25 14.75
CA ARG A 101 -13.48 3.60 14.03
C ARG A 101 -14.11 2.40 13.32
N ASP A 102 -13.64 1.18 13.60
CA ASP A 102 -14.02 -0.04 12.89
C ASP A 102 -13.99 0.14 11.35
N ASN A 103 -13.00 0.89 10.86
CA ASN A 103 -12.89 1.29 9.47
C ASN A 103 -11.71 0.60 8.80
N VAL A 104 -12.00 -0.11 7.71
CA VAL A 104 -11.01 -0.60 6.76
C VAL A 104 -11.48 -0.12 5.39
N SER A 105 -10.75 0.84 4.82
CA SER A 105 -11.04 1.38 3.48
C SER A 105 -9.96 0.88 2.53
N THR A 106 -10.35 0.32 1.40
CA THR A 106 -9.42 -0.19 0.38
C THR A 106 -9.80 0.41 -0.97
N PHE A 107 -8.81 0.91 -1.68
CA PHE A 107 -8.96 1.42 -3.03
C PHE A 107 -7.91 0.79 -3.94
N THR A 108 -8.37 0.24 -5.06
CA THR A 108 -7.52 -0.42 -6.05
C THR A 108 -7.66 0.29 -7.38
N LEU A 109 -6.53 0.56 -8.01
CA LEU A 109 -6.48 1.19 -9.31
C LEU A 109 -5.31 0.62 -10.15
N PRO A 110 -5.40 0.68 -11.50
CA PRO A 110 -4.29 0.37 -12.37
C PRO A 110 -3.10 1.30 -12.11
N VAL A 111 -1.87 0.81 -12.27
CA VAL A 111 -0.65 1.64 -12.19
C VAL A 111 -0.71 2.83 -13.16
N THR A 112 -1.36 2.65 -14.32
CA THR A 112 -1.54 3.71 -15.32
C THR A 112 -2.41 4.88 -14.87
N GLU A 113 -3.21 4.71 -13.80
CA GLU A 113 -4.12 5.73 -13.26
C GLU A 113 -3.59 6.32 -11.93
N LEU A 114 -2.37 5.95 -11.52
CA LEU A 114 -1.79 6.34 -10.24
C LEU A 114 -1.30 7.80 -10.20
N ILE A 115 -1.17 8.45 -11.36
CA ILE A 115 -0.71 9.84 -11.51
C ILE A 115 -1.91 10.73 -11.86
#